data_AF-A0A7S3H6W0-F1
#
_entry.id   AF-A0A7S3H6W0-F1
#
_cell.length_a   1.000
_cell.length_b   1.000
_cell.length_c   1.000
_cell.angle_alpha   90.00
_cell.angle_beta   90.00
_cell.angle_gamma   90.00
#
_symmetry.space_group_name_H-M   'P 1'
#
loop_
_entity.id
_entity.type
_entity.pdbx_description
1 polymer ?
#
loop_
_entity_poly.entity_id
_entity_poly.type
_entity_poly.pdbx_seq_one_letter_code
_entity_poly.pdbx_strand_id
1 'polypeptide(L)'
;LDYEIPLAAQPKCDVIIHKLTEDIDNNSKESVAKIKLIDAYLKEFPRTVIVDPLSCVRKVISRARTCEHLSNIQRRLGKNCSFTQPAYFIAEEGVGTQEMADQLTEKGLSYPLICKPIQACGTPHSHNMMVIVSKEDLHLVTVPCVVQQYH
;
A
#
# COMPACT_ATOMS: atom_id res chain seq x y z
N LEU A 1 -24.15 1.12 -3.77
CA LEU A 1 -24.52 2.27 -4.63
C LEU A 1 -24.46 1.79 -6.06
N ASP A 2 -25.34 2.31 -6.90
CA ASP A 2 -25.34 2.00 -8.33
C ASP A 2 -24.66 3.14 -9.09
N TYR A 3 -23.55 2.89 -9.76
CA TYR A 3 -22.76 3.94 -10.40
C TYR A 3 -23.40 4.51 -11.68
N GLU A 4 -24.46 3.86 -12.18
CA GLU A 4 -25.15 4.26 -13.40
C GLU A 4 -26.35 5.18 -13.13
N ILE A 5 -26.75 5.37 -11.86
CA ILE A 5 -27.90 6.21 -11.50
C ILE A 5 -27.49 7.50 -10.77
N PRO A 6 -28.23 8.61 -10.96
CA PRO A 6 -27.95 9.87 -10.30
C PRO A 6 -28.00 9.75 -8.77
N LEU A 7 -27.27 10.63 -8.08
CA LEU A 7 -27.18 10.65 -6.62
C LEU A 7 -28.55 10.73 -5.92
N ALA A 8 -29.47 11.54 -6.45
CA ALA A 8 -30.83 11.70 -5.92
C ALA A 8 -31.70 10.43 -6.02
N ALA A 9 -31.35 9.49 -6.91
CA ALA A 9 -32.04 8.22 -7.08
C ALA A 9 -31.40 7.08 -6.27
N GLN A 10 -30.27 7.34 -5.59
CA GLN A 10 -29.60 6.33 -4.78
C GLN A 10 -30.45 5.97 -3.56
N PRO A 11 -30.44 4.70 -3.14
CA PRO A 11 -31.04 4.32 -1.87
C PRO A 11 -30.32 5.04 -0.72
N LYS A 12 -31.07 5.41 0.32
CA LYS A 12 -30.48 5.89 1.57
C LYS A 12 -29.92 4.69 2.34
N CYS A 13 -28.65 4.76 2.69
CA CYS A 13 -27.94 3.70 3.39
C CYS A 13 -27.47 4.22 4.74
N ASP A 14 -27.65 3.44 5.80
CA ASP A 14 -26.98 3.69 7.08
C ASP A 14 -25.49 3.34 7.01
N VAL A 15 -25.15 2.29 6.24
CA VAL A 15 -23.77 1.80 6.08
C VAL A 15 -23.47 1.49 4.61
N ILE A 16 -22.26 1.85 4.17
CA ILE A 16 -21.66 1.43 2.91
C ILE A 16 -20.45 0.55 3.23
N ILE A 17 -20.52 -0.72 2.84
CA ILE A 17 -19.37 -1.64 2.86
C ILE A 17 -18.79 -1.69 1.46
N HIS A 18 -17.48 -1.52 1.33
CA HIS A 18 -16.85 -1.48 0.03
C HIS A 18 -15.47 -2.16 0.01
N LYS A 19 -15.02 -2.52 -1.19
CA LYS A 19 -13.64 -2.90 -1.50
C LYS A 19 -13.24 -2.17 -2.78
N LEU A 20 -12.79 -0.93 -2.63
CA LEU A 20 -12.44 -0.03 -3.74
C LEU A 20 -10.93 0.19 -3.85
N THR A 21 -10.15 -0.75 -3.32
CA THR A 21 -8.68 -0.65 -3.30
C THR A 21 -8.12 -0.46 -4.70
N GLU A 22 -8.67 -1.19 -5.68
CA GLU A 22 -8.26 -1.09 -7.09
C GLU A 22 -8.70 0.23 -7.72
N ASP A 23 -9.94 0.68 -7.50
CA ASP A 23 -10.40 1.97 -8.02
C ASP A 23 -9.67 3.17 -7.36
N ILE A 24 -9.14 3.01 -6.15
CA ILE A 24 -8.33 4.04 -5.48
C ILE A 24 -6.91 4.09 -6.04
N ASP A 25 -6.33 2.94 -6.38
CA ASP A 25 -4.99 2.82 -6.97
C ASP A 25 -4.99 3.15 -8.47
N ASN A 26 -6.13 2.94 -9.14
CA ASN A 26 -6.32 3.21 -10.56
C ASN A 26 -6.77 4.65 -10.83
N ASN A 27 -6.06 5.35 -11.71
CA ASN A 27 -6.42 6.71 -12.14
C ASN A 27 -7.32 6.74 -13.40
N SER A 28 -7.97 5.64 -13.75
CA SER A 28 -8.91 5.61 -14.86
C SER A 28 -10.09 6.56 -14.62
N LYS A 29 -10.66 7.10 -15.71
CA LYS A 29 -11.82 8.01 -15.62
C LYS A 29 -12.99 7.38 -14.86
N GLU A 30 -13.22 6.09 -15.06
CA GLU A 30 -14.26 5.31 -14.39
C GLU A 30 -14.01 5.22 -12.88
N SER A 31 -12.78 4.86 -12.48
CA SER A 31 -12.40 4.75 -11.06
C SER A 31 -12.55 6.10 -10.35
N VAL A 32 -12.06 7.17 -10.97
CA VAL A 32 -12.21 8.54 -10.46
C VAL A 32 -13.68 8.95 -10.34
N ALA A 33 -14.53 8.58 -11.30
CA ALA A 33 -15.96 8.87 -11.26
C ALA A 33 -16.67 8.14 -10.10
N LYS A 34 -16.38 6.84 -9.89
CA LYS A 34 -16.92 6.07 -8.76
C LYS A 34 -16.54 6.68 -7.41
N ILE A 35 -15.26 7.01 -7.22
CA ILE A 35 -14.79 7.64 -5.98
C ILE A 35 -15.46 8.99 -5.75
N LYS A 36 -15.62 9.82 -6.80
CA LYS A 36 -16.34 11.09 -6.70
C LYS A 36 -17.81 10.92 -6.35
N LEU A 37 -18.49 9.91 -6.90
CA LEU A 37 -19.88 9.62 -6.57
C LEU A 37 -20.04 9.28 -5.08
N ILE A 38 -19.14 8.45 -4.55
CA ILE A 38 -19.14 8.08 -3.13
C ILE A 38 -18.87 9.31 -2.25
N ASP A 39 -17.88 10.12 -2.60
CA ASP A 39 -17.60 11.36 -1.87
C ASP A 39 -18.80 12.32 -1.89
N ALA A 40 -19.51 12.42 -3.01
CA ALA A 40 -20.73 13.21 -3.11
C ALA A 40 -21.86 12.64 -2.25
N TYR A 41 -22.06 11.32 -2.27
CA TYR A 41 -23.04 10.62 -1.45
C TYR A 41 -22.81 10.84 0.04
N LEU A 42 -21.58 10.68 0.52
CA LEU A 42 -21.23 10.87 1.93
C LEU A 42 -21.39 12.33 2.39
N LYS A 43 -21.23 13.29 1.48
CA LYS A 43 -21.52 14.71 1.76
C LYS A 43 -23.01 14.99 1.88
N GLU A 44 -23.83 14.39 1.02
CA GLU A 44 -25.30 14.55 1.06
C GLU A 44 -25.93 13.81 2.26
N PHE A 45 -25.39 12.64 2.62
CA PHE A 45 -25.87 11.81 3.70
C PHE A 45 -24.80 11.62 4.80
N PRO A 46 -24.51 12.64 5.62
CA PRO A 46 -23.41 12.60 6.60
C PRO A 46 -23.61 11.59 7.75
N ARG A 47 -24.80 11.01 7.88
CA ARG A 47 -25.08 9.91 8.84
C ARG A 47 -24.68 8.54 8.30
N THR A 48 -24.47 8.41 6.99
CA THR A 48 -24.01 7.16 6.40
C THR A 48 -22.57 6.89 6.83
N VAL A 49 -22.34 5.71 7.39
CA VAL A 49 -21.00 5.23 7.73
C VAL A 49 -20.43 4.48 6.53
N ILE A 50 -19.23 4.83 6.10
CA ILE A 50 -18.48 4.04 5.11
C ILE A 50 -17.42 3.20 5.82
N VAL A 51 -17.37 1.91 5.47
CA VAL A 51 -16.42 0.94 6.02
C VAL A 51 -15.60 0.35 4.87
N ASP A 52 -14.31 0.63 4.77
CA ASP A 52 -13.50 1.57 5.59
C ASP A 52 -13.54 3.01 5.03
N PRO A 53 -13.15 4.05 5.80
CA PRO A 53 -12.97 5.39 5.22
C PRO A 53 -11.98 5.37 4.05
N LEU A 54 -12.33 5.97 2.91
CA LEU A 54 -11.47 5.98 1.71
C LEU A 54 -10.07 6.56 1.99
N SER A 55 -9.98 7.53 2.91
CA SER A 55 -8.71 8.11 3.37
C SER A 55 -7.84 7.13 4.16
N CYS A 56 -8.45 6.17 4.86
CA CYS A 56 -7.74 5.08 5.54
C CYS A 56 -7.26 4.03 4.53
N VAL A 57 -8.13 3.66 3.56
CA VAL A 57 -7.74 2.70 2.51
C VAL A 57 -6.54 3.21 1.71
N ARG A 58 -6.48 4.50 1.36
CA ARG A 58 -5.34 5.14 0.67
C ARG A 58 -3.98 5.00 1.39
N LYS A 59 -3.97 4.74 2.69
CA LYS A 59 -2.73 4.57 3.46
C LYS A 59 -2.13 3.18 3.29
N VAL A 60 -2.94 2.19 2.90
CA VAL A 60 -2.54 0.78 2.84
C VAL A 60 -2.42 0.20 1.43
N ILE A 61 -2.67 1.02 0.38
CA ILE A 61 -2.55 0.59 -1.03
C ILE A 61 -1.09 0.42 -1.50
N SER A 62 -0.14 1.08 -0.85
CA SER A 62 1.29 1.05 -1.23
C SER A 62 2.08 0.40 -0.11
N ARG A 63 2.87 -0.65 -0.43
CA ARG A 63 3.72 -1.32 0.56
C ARG A 63 4.71 -0.36 1.21
N ALA A 64 5.25 0.58 0.42
CA ALA A 64 6.15 1.62 0.92
C ALA A 64 5.48 2.48 2.00
N ARG A 65 4.27 3.01 1.71
CA ARG A 65 3.50 3.81 2.67
C ARG A 65 3.09 3.02 3.89
N THR A 66 2.66 1.77 3.72
CA THR A 66 2.31 0.88 4.84
C THR A 66 3.52 0.68 5.76
N CYS A 67 4.70 0.40 5.21
CA CYS A 67 5.93 0.25 6.01
C CYS A 67 6.31 1.53 6.75
N GLU A 68 6.17 2.69 6.10
CA GLU A 68 6.41 4.00 6.71
C GLU A 68 5.41 4.25 7.87
N HIS A 69 4.13 4.01 7.65
CA HIS A 69 3.10 4.17 8.68
C HIS A 69 3.34 3.26 9.88
N LEU A 70 3.66 1.99 9.66
CA LEU A 70 3.97 1.04 10.73
C LEU A 70 5.23 1.44 11.50
N SER A 71 6.27 1.92 10.80
CA SER A 71 7.48 2.45 11.44
C SER A 71 7.20 3.67 12.31
N ASN A 72 6.34 4.57 11.82
CA ASN A 72 5.93 5.76 12.57
C ASN A 72 5.11 5.41 13.81
N ILE A 73 4.21 4.42 13.70
CA ILE A 73 3.44 3.90 14.84
C ILE A 73 4.38 3.25 15.86
N GLN A 74 5.28 2.37 15.42
CA GLN A 74 6.27 1.73 16.30
C GLN A 74 7.13 2.76 17.03
N ARG A 75 7.66 3.77 16.32
CA ARG A 75 8.46 4.84 16.93
C ARG A 75 7.65 5.64 17.95
N ARG A 76 6.39 5.94 17.65
CA ARG A 76 5.51 6.70 18.56
C ARG A 76 5.14 5.91 19.81
N LEU A 77 4.87 4.61 19.67
CA LEU A 77 4.50 3.75 20.80
C LEU A 77 5.72 3.29 21.62
N GLY A 78 6.90 3.24 21.00
CA GLY A 78 8.14 2.83 21.66
C GLY A 78 8.00 1.47 22.31
N LYS A 79 8.30 1.38 23.61
CA LYS A 79 8.20 0.14 24.40
C LYS A 79 6.78 -0.41 24.53
N ASN A 80 5.76 0.41 24.28
CA ASN A 80 4.35 -0.02 24.32
C ASN A 80 3.86 -0.60 22.98
N CYS A 81 4.72 -0.64 21.95
CA CYS A 81 4.35 -1.21 20.67
C CYS A 81 4.29 -2.73 20.76
N SER A 82 3.13 -3.33 20.53
CA SER A 82 2.93 -4.79 20.56
C SER A 82 3.35 -5.52 19.28
N PHE A 83 3.89 -4.79 18.30
CA PHE A 83 4.34 -5.34 17.03
C PHE A 83 5.70 -4.78 16.65
N THR A 84 6.37 -5.47 15.73
CA THR A 84 7.62 -5.03 15.13
C THR A 84 7.44 -4.84 13.63
N GLN A 85 7.79 -3.67 13.11
CA GLN A 85 8.01 -3.41 11.69
C GLN A 85 9.45 -3.81 11.36
N PRO A 86 9.67 -4.88 10.58
CA PRO A 86 11.01 -5.30 10.20
C PRO A 86 11.75 -4.21 9.44
N ALA A 87 13.08 -4.17 9.57
CA ALA A 87 13.92 -3.26 8.81
C ALA A 87 13.66 -3.42 7.30
N TYR A 88 13.60 -2.30 6.59
CA TYR A 88 13.28 -2.29 5.17
C TYR A 88 13.99 -1.14 4.44
N PHE A 89 14.12 -1.31 3.13
CA PHE A 89 14.63 -0.35 2.17
C PHE A 89 13.63 -0.27 1.01
N ILE A 90 13.45 0.92 0.45
CA ILE A 90 12.63 1.12 -0.75
C ILE A 90 13.60 1.24 -1.92
N ALA A 91 13.60 0.23 -2.79
CA ALA A 91 14.35 0.23 -4.03
C ALA A 91 13.49 0.92 -5.10
N GLU A 92 13.86 2.14 -5.47
CA GLU A 92 13.19 2.95 -6.49
C GLU A 92 13.61 2.52 -7.91
N GLU A 93 12.89 2.99 -8.93
CA GLU A 93 13.30 2.78 -10.32
C GLU A 93 14.67 3.40 -10.60
N GLY A 94 15.53 2.65 -11.31
CA GLY A 94 16.86 3.12 -11.71
C GLY A 94 17.97 2.91 -10.68
N VAL A 95 17.67 2.40 -9.48
CA VAL A 95 18.71 2.05 -8.48
C VAL A 95 19.63 0.94 -9.01
N GLY A 96 20.94 1.17 -8.94
CA GLY A 96 21.93 0.17 -9.36
C GLY A 96 22.13 -0.92 -8.30
N THR A 97 22.58 -2.11 -8.71
CA THR A 97 22.85 -3.24 -7.79
C THR A 97 23.84 -2.88 -6.67
N GLN A 98 24.90 -2.15 -7.01
CA GLN A 98 25.92 -1.75 -6.02
C GLN A 98 25.38 -0.69 -5.06
N GLU A 99 24.65 0.30 -5.58
CA GLU A 99 23.96 1.30 -4.74
C GLU A 99 22.96 0.64 -3.79
N MET A 100 22.18 -0.33 -4.28
CA MET A 100 21.27 -1.12 -3.45
C MET A 100 22.02 -1.86 -2.35
N ALA A 101 23.15 -2.51 -2.66
CA ALA A 101 23.96 -3.22 -1.67
C ALA A 101 24.51 -2.28 -0.57
N ASP A 102 24.94 -1.08 -0.95
CA ASP A 102 25.46 -0.08 -0.02
C ASP A 102 24.34 0.45 0.89
N GLN A 103 23.16 0.73 0.34
CA GLN A 103 21.96 1.13 1.09
C GLN A 103 21.48 0.07 2.08
N LEU A 104 21.51 -1.21 1.67
CA LEU A 104 21.16 -2.33 2.55
C LEU A 104 22.13 -2.43 3.73
N THR A 105 23.43 -2.26 3.47
CA THR A 105 24.47 -2.27 4.49
C THR A 105 24.32 -1.10 5.46
N GLU A 106 24.11 0.12 4.93
CA GLU A 106 23.91 1.34 5.73
C GLU A 106 22.69 1.21 6.66
N LYS A 107 21.62 0.58 6.17
CA LYS A 107 20.39 0.34 6.94
C LYS A 107 20.45 -0.91 7.82
N GLY A 108 21.56 -1.63 7.85
CA GLY A 108 21.75 -2.82 8.68
C GLY A 108 20.86 -4.01 8.29
N LEU A 109 20.45 -4.10 7.02
CA LEU A 109 19.74 -5.27 6.50
C LEU A 109 20.73 -6.40 6.23
N SER A 110 20.31 -7.63 6.55
CA SER A 110 21.12 -8.84 6.40
C SER A 110 20.36 -9.92 5.64
N TYR A 111 21.08 -10.73 4.86
CA TYR A 111 20.46 -11.84 4.15
C TYR A 111 19.99 -12.94 5.14
N PRO A 112 18.87 -13.63 4.85
CA PRO A 112 18.02 -13.46 3.68
C PRO A 112 17.11 -12.22 3.72
N LEU A 113 16.78 -11.70 2.54
CA LEU A 113 15.90 -10.53 2.33
C LEU A 113 14.71 -10.92 1.46
N ILE A 114 13.55 -10.34 1.70
CA ILE A 114 12.37 -10.49 0.82
C ILE A 114 12.08 -9.19 0.07
N CYS A 115 12.00 -9.30 -1.25
CA CYS A 115 11.61 -8.23 -2.16
C CYS A 115 10.15 -8.36 -2.52
N LYS A 116 9.40 -7.27 -2.32
CA LYS A 116 7.95 -7.21 -2.57
C LYS A 116 7.67 -5.99 -3.45
N PRO A 117 7.00 -6.12 -4.60
CA PRO A 117 6.65 -4.97 -5.45
C PRO A 117 5.99 -3.85 -4.63
N ILE A 118 6.25 -2.57 -4.93
CA ILE A 118 5.65 -1.45 -4.17
C ILE A 118 4.13 -1.49 -4.26
N GLN A 119 3.60 -1.80 -5.44
CA GLN A 119 2.17 -1.96 -5.67
C GLN A 119 1.65 -3.17 -4.88
N ALA A 120 0.72 -2.93 -3.95
CA ALA A 120 0.23 -3.96 -3.04
C ALA A 120 -1.04 -4.67 -3.55
N CYS A 121 -1.65 -4.20 -4.63
CA CYS A 121 -2.95 -4.65 -5.11
C CYS A 121 -3.15 -4.46 -6.62
N GLY A 122 -4.11 -5.19 -7.20
CA GLY A 122 -4.68 -4.86 -8.50
C GLY A 122 -3.98 -5.44 -9.74
N THR A 123 -2.81 -6.08 -9.60
CA THR A 123 -2.16 -6.79 -10.71
C THR A 123 -1.63 -8.16 -10.27
N PRO A 124 -1.60 -9.18 -11.15
CA PRO A 124 -0.94 -10.46 -10.86
C PRO A 124 0.52 -10.27 -10.44
N HIS A 125 1.18 -9.23 -10.95
CA HIS A 125 2.56 -8.87 -10.62
C HIS A 125 2.75 -8.39 -9.18
N SER A 126 1.71 -7.86 -8.53
CA SER A 126 1.76 -7.36 -7.14
C SER A 126 2.07 -8.45 -6.11
N HIS A 127 2.01 -9.72 -6.51
CA HIS A 127 2.26 -10.90 -5.67
C HIS A 127 3.55 -11.64 -6.02
N ASN A 128 4.29 -11.19 -7.04
CA ASN A 128 5.59 -11.77 -7.40
C ASN A 128 6.65 -11.29 -6.41
N MET A 129 6.95 -12.11 -5.40
CA MET A 129 7.97 -11.84 -4.39
C MET A 129 9.21 -12.69 -4.63
N MET A 130 10.35 -12.17 -4.23
CA MET A 130 11.65 -12.85 -4.33
C MET A 130 12.31 -12.88 -2.96
N VAL A 131 12.91 -14.02 -2.60
CA VAL A 131 13.81 -14.11 -1.44
C VAL A 131 15.23 -14.16 -1.95
N ILE A 132 16.05 -13.24 -1.48
CA ILE A 132 17.47 -13.11 -1.82
C ILE A 132 18.28 -13.63 -0.65
N VAL A 133 19.18 -14.57 -0.90
CA VAL A 133 19.99 -15.20 0.16
C VAL A 133 21.44 -14.69 0.19
N SER A 134 21.88 -13.96 -0.84
CA SER A 134 23.22 -13.37 -0.90
C SER A 134 23.30 -12.10 -1.74
N LYS A 135 24.45 -11.42 -1.71
CA LYS A 135 24.68 -10.18 -2.46
C LYS A 135 24.67 -10.41 -3.97
N GLU A 136 25.13 -11.57 -4.40
CA GLU A 136 25.24 -11.94 -5.81
C GLU A 136 23.87 -11.93 -6.50
N ASP A 137 22.81 -12.28 -5.77
CA ASP A 137 21.43 -12.38 -6.29
C ASP A 137 20.72 -11.01 -6.41
N LEU A 138 21.31 -9.91 -5.94
CA LEU A 138 20.69 -8.57 -6.00
C LEU A 138 20.37 -8.11 -7.43
N HIS A 139 21.09 -8.60 -8.43
CA HIS A 139 20.83 -8.27 -9.84
C HIS A 139 19.50 -8.84 -10.37
N LEU A 140 18.91 -9.80 -9.67
CA LEU A 140 17.61 -10.41 -10.03
C LEU A 140 16.42 -9.58 -9.52
N VAL A 141 16.67 -8.57 -8.68
CA VAL A 141 15.62 -7.75 -8.07
C VAL A 141 14.91 -6.93 -9.13
N THR A 142 13.59 -7.11 -9.20
CA THR A 142 12.73 -6.24 -9.98
C THR A 142 12.32 -5.03 -9.14
N VAL A 143 12.69 -3.85 -9.62
CA VAL A 143 12.31 -2.55 -9.04
C VAL A 143 11.10 -1.96 -9.78
N PRO A 144 10.27 -1.12 -9.14
CA PRO A 144 10.40 -0.67 -7.76
C PRO A 144 9.83 -1.67 -6.74
N CYS A 145 10.55 -1.87 -5.63
CA CYS A 145 10.14 -2.82 -4.59
C CYS A 145 10.51 -2.37 -3.17
N VAL A 146 9.83 -2.95 -2.19
CA VAL A 146 10.25 -2.95 -0.79
C VAL A 146 11.14 -4.16 -0.56
N VAL A 147 12.39 -3.91 -0.18
CA VAL A 147 13.32 -4.93 0.32
C VAL A 147 13.19 -4.96 1.84
N GLN A 148 12.87 -6.10 2.43
CA GLN A 148 12.58 -6.22 3.85
C GLN A 148 13.37 -7.39 4.46
N GLN A 149 13.80 -7.23 5.72
CA GLN A 149 14.44 -8.30 6.49
C GLN A 149 13.53 -9.52 6.54
N TYR A 150 14.05 -10.68 6.16
CA TYR A 150 13.35 -11.96 6.31
C TYR A 150 13.65 -12.52 7.70
N HIS A 151 12.60 -12.97 8.40
CA HIS A 151 12.64 -13.56 9.74
C HIS A 151 11.85 -14.85 9.75
#